data_AF-B9TGT5-F1
#
_entry.id   AF-B9TGT5-F1
#
_cell.length_a   1.000
_cell.length_b   1.000
_cell.length_c   1.000
_cell.angle_alpha   90.00
_cell.angle_beta   90.00
_cell.angle_gamma   90.00
#
_symmetry.space_group_name_H-M   'P 1'
#
loop_
_entity.id
_entity.type
_entity.pdbx_description
1 polymer ?
#
loop_
_entity_poly.entity_id
_entity_poly.type
_entity_poly.pdbx_seq_one_letter_code
_entity_poly.pdbx_strand_id
1 'polypeptide(L)'
;IQKYERGDNRISASKLYAIAVFLKTPVSVFFEGLAKPGEDGATVDGSAQAAQMFASTPEGIELAGLLPQIGSQALRRHIVEIIRALAHN
;
A
#
# COMPACT_ATOMS: atom_id res chain seq x y z
N ILE A 1 -32.69 -2.41 1.42
CA ILE A 1 -31.61 -1.42 1.60
C ILE A 1 -30.49 -2.02 2.45
N GLN A 2 -30.80 -2.57 3.63
CA GLN A 2 -29.82 -3.23 4.52
C GLN A 2 -28.88 -4.27 3.87
N LYS A 3 -29.31 -5.02 2.85
CA LYS A 3 -28.45 -5.98 2.13
C LYS A 3 -27.32 -5.36 1.29
N TYR A 4 -27.41 -4.07 0.96
CA TYR A 4 -26.35 -3.33 0.29
C TYR A 4 -25.42 -2.65 1.30
N GLU A 5 -25.98 -2.25 2.44
CA GLU A 5 -25.20 -1.68 3.56
C GLU A 5 -24.29 -2.73 4.21
N ARG A 6 -24.72 -3.99 4.28
CA ARG A 6 -23.92 -5.11 4.82
C ARG A 6 -22.92 -5.72 3.83
N GLY A 7 -22.91 -5.26 2.57
CA GLY A 7 -21.98 -5.77 1.55
C GLY A 7 -22.27 -7.17 1.00
N ASP A 8 -23.33 -7.85 1.46
CA ASP A 8 -23.70 -9.20 1.02
C ASP A 8 -24.06 -9.29 -0.48
N ASN A 9 -24.42 -8.17 -1.10
CA ASN A 9 -24.78 -8.11 -2.51
C ASN A 9 -24.02 -7.01 -3.27
N ARG A 10 -23.51 -7.37 -4.44
CA ARG A 10 -22.94 -6.41 -5.40
C ARG A 10 -24.03 -5.47 -5.92
N ILE A 11 -23.68 -4.20 -6.08
CA ILE A 11 -24.51 -3.20 -6.76
C ILE A 11 -24.04 -3.08 -8.23
N SER A 12 -24.98 -2.98 -9.17
CA SER A 12 -24.62 -2.71 -10.56
C SER A 12 -24.19 -1.26 -10.74
N ALA A 13 -23.29 -1.00 -11.69
CA ALA A 13 -22.81 0.35 -12.00
C ALA A 13 -23.96 1.33 -12.30
N SER A 14 -24.98 0.90 -13.03
CA SER A 14 -26.17 1.70 -13.35
C SER A 14 -26.95 2.12 -12.09
N LYS A 15 -27.07 1.22 -11.10
CA LYS A 15 -27.74 1.54 -9.83
C LYS A 15 -26.91 2.49 -8.98
N LEU A 16 -25.60 2.27 -8.90
CA LEU A 16 -24.69 3.16 -8.18
C LEU A 16 -24.71 4.58 -8.75
N TYR A 17 -24.73 4.70 -10.08
CA TYR A 17 -24.86 5.99 -10.77
C TYR A 17 -26.18 6.69 -10.45
N ALA A 18 -27.31 5.96 -10.47
CA ALA A 18 -28.61 6.53 -10.11
C ALA A 18 -28.63 7.06 -8.67
N ILE A 19 -27.96 6.38 -7.73
CA ILE A 19 -27.81 6.85 -6.35
C ILE A 19 -26.97 8.13 -6.29
N ALA A 20 -25.85 8.20 -7.02
CA ALA A 20 -25.01 9.40 -7.08
C ALA A 20 -25.79 10.63 -7.60
N VAL A 21 -26.59 10.45 -8.66
CA VAL A 21 -27.47 11.48 -9.21
C VAL A 21 -28.50 11.93 -8.16
N PHE A 22 -29.14 10.99 -7.47
CA PHE A 22 -30.11 11.30 -6.41
C PHE A 22 -29.48 12.11 -5.26
N LEU A 23 -28.27 11.73 -4.85
CA LEU A 23 -27.51 12.42 -3.80
C LEU A 23 -26.85 13.72 -4.28
N LYS A 24 -26.90 14.04 -5.57
CA LYS A 24 -26.26 15.20 -6.20
C LYS A 24 -24.74 15.25 -5.93
N THR A 25 -24.10 14.09 -5.89
CA THR A 25 -22.64 13.98 -5.71
C THR A 25 -22.01 13.27 -6.91
N PRO A 26 -20.72 13.53 -7.19
CA PRO A 26 -19.98 12.74 -8.17
C PRO A 26 -19.94 11.26 -7.76
N VAL A 27 -20.12 10.35 -8.71
CA VAL A 27 -20.06 8.89 -8.46
C VAL A 27 -18.71 8.45 -7.89
N SER A 28 -17.65 9.24 -8.10
CA SER A 28 -16.30 8.99 -7.57
C SER A 28 -16.22 9.00 -6.04
N VAL A 29 -17.12 9.70 -5.34
CA VAL A 29 -17.14 9.76 -3.86
C VAL A 29 -17.32 8.36 -3.25
N PHE A 30 -18.07 7.47 -3.91
CA PHE A 30 -18.25 6.09 -3.45
C PHE A 30 -16.98 5.23 -3.53
N PHE A 31 -15.94 5.71 -4.22
CA PHE A 31 -14.66 5.03 -4.39
C PHE A 31 -13.52 5.75 -3.67
N GLU A 32 -13.81 6.80 -2.91
CA GLU A 32 -12.82 7.51 -2.11
C GLU A 32 -12.31 6.62 -0.97
N GLY A 33 -10.99 6.52 -0.82
CA GLY A 33 -10.36 5.62 0.16
C GLY A 33 -10.29 4.15 -0.25
N LEU A 34 -10.83 3.77 -1.42
CA LEU A 34 -10.56 2.45 -2.01
C LEU A 34 -9.17 2.46 -2.67
N ALA A 35 -8.41 1.39 -2.48
CA ALA A 35 -7.15 1.18 -3.19
C ALA A 35 -7.41 1.23 -4.71
N LYS A 36 -6.53 1.89 -5.46
CA LYS A 36 -6.74 2.00 -6.91
C LYS A 36 -6.57 0.62 -7.54
N PRO A 37 -7.42 0.23 -8.51
CA PRO A 37 -7.22 -1.02 -9.25
C PRO A 37 -5.84 -0.98 -9.92
N GLY A 38 -4.92 -1.83 -9.45
CA GLY A 38 -3.49 -1.83 -9.83
C GLY A 38 -2.51 -1.57 -8.68
N GLU A 39 -2.99 -1.15 -7.51
CA GLU A 39 -2.21 -1.10 -6.26
C GLU A 39 -2.26 -2.44 -5.49
N ASP A 40 -3.22 -3.32 -5.81
CA ASP A 40 -3.36 -4.68 -5.27
C ASP A 40 -2.23 -5.67 -5.68
N GLY A 41 -1.18 -5.18 -6.34
CA GLY A 41 0.03 -5.95 -6.65
C GLY A 41 1.14 -5.82 -5.62
N ALA A 42 1.00 -4.92 -4.63
CA ALA A 42 1.97 -4.77 -3.56
C ALA A 42 1.37 -5.23 -2.23
N THR A 43 2.17 -5.95 -1.48
CA THR A 43 1.98 -6.32 -0.07
C THR A 43 2.00 -5.07 0.84
N VAL A 44 1.04 -4.15 0.69
CA VAL A 44 1.14 -2.78 1.23
C VAL A 44 1.03 -2.71 2.75
N ASP A 45 0.29 -3.59 3.43
CA ASP A 45 0.20 -3.51 4.89
C ASP A 45 1.52 -3.87 5.59
N GLY A 46 2.26 -4.84 5.06
CA GLY A 46 3.55 -5.24 5.64
C GLY A 46 4.69 -4.29 5.30
N SER A 47 4.72 -3.75 4.07
CA SER A 47 5.83 -2.91 3.61
C SER A 47 5.80 -1.49 4.17
N ALA A 48 4.62 -0.89 4.32
CA ALA A 48 4.47 0.42 4.95
C ALA A 48 4.80 0.35 6.46
N GLN A 49 4.35 -0.71 7.14
CA GLN A 49 4.66 -0.93 8.55
C GLN A 49 6.15 -1.26 8.76
N ALA A 50 6.76 -2.07 7.88
CA ALA A 50 8.18 -2.34 7.91
C ALA A 50 9.02 -1.08 7.64
N ALA A 51 8.61 -0.23 6.71
CA ALA A 51 9.28 1.04 6.46
C ALA A 51 9.18 1.99 7.67
N GLN A 52 8.03 2.02 8.36
CA GLN A 52 7.86 2.80 9.60
C GLN A 52 8.74 2.26 10.73
N MET A 53 8.77 0.93 10.94
CA MET A 53 9.64 0.30 11.93
C MET A 53 11.12 0.53 11.61
N PHE A 54 11.51 0.43 10.34
CA PHE A 54 12.86 0.71 9.89
C PHE A 54 13.24 2.18 10.12
N ALA A 55 12.36 3.12 9.81
CA ALA A 55 12.59 4.55 10.06
C ALA A 55 12.58 4.92 11.55
N SER A 56 12.10 4.03 12.43
CA SER A 56 12.09 4.25 13.88
C SER A 56 13.42 3.93 14.57
N THR A 57 14.36 3.28 13.87
CA THR A 57 15.70 2.99 14.42
C THR A 57 16.75 3.97 13.89
N PRO A 58 17.72 4.38 14.72
CA PRO A 58 18.85 5.21 14.27
C PRO A 58 19.62 4.58 13.09
N GLU A 59 19.85 3.27 13.15
CA GLU A 59 20.56 2.52 12.12
C GLU A 59 19.77 2.46 10.80
N GLY A 60 18.44 2.41 10.88
CA GLY A 60 17.58 2.41 9.71
C GLY A 60 17.62 3.74 8.97
N ILE A 61 17.63 4.86 9.71
CA ILE A 61 17.78 6.20 9.12
C ILE A 61 19.15 6.36 8.47
N GLU A 62 20.22 5.95 9.16
CA GLU A 62 21.58 6.02 8.61
C GLU A 62 21.71 5.18 7.33
N LEU A 63 21.22 3.94 7.36
CA LEU A 63 21.25 3.06 6.21
C LEU A 63 20.39 3.59 5.05
N ALA A 64 19.23 4.21 5.33
CA ALA A 64 18.40 4.86 4.32
C ALA A 64 19.14 5.99 3.58
N GLY A 65 20.04 6.70 4.25
CA GLY A 65 20.87 7.75 3.67
C GLY A 65 22.07 7.23 2.88
N LEU A 66 22.70 6.15 3.32
CA LEU A 66 23.92 5.60 2.71
C LEU A 66 23.64 4.68 1.52
N LEU A 67 22.60 3.84 1.59
CA LEU A 67 22.32 2.83 0.56
C LEU A 67 22.14 3.43 -0.84
N PRO A 68 21.41 4.56 -1.03
CA PRO A 68 21.25 5.18 -2.34
C PRO A 68 22.55 5.74 -2.94
N GLN A 69 23.51 6.14 -2.10
CA GLN A 69 24.80 6.67 -2.55
C GLN A 69 25.69 5.62 -3.21
N ILE A 70 25.40 4.33 -2.96
CA ILE A 70 26.08 3.22 -3.60
C ILE A 70 25.56 3.08 -5.03
N GLY A 71 26.32 3.57 -6.02
CA GLY A 71 25.93 3.52 -7.43
C GLY A 71 25.77 2.10 -8.02
N SER A 72 26.48 1.11 -7.46
CA SER A 72 26.39 -0.28 -7.91
C SER A 72 25.17 -1.00 -7.34
N GLN A 73 24.23 -1.37 -8.21
CA GLN A 73 23.07 -2.18 -7.83
C GLN A 73 23.48 -3.56 -7.27
N ALA A 74 24.54 -4.16 -7.80
CA ALA A 74 25.04 -5.44 -7.33
C ALA A 74 25.52 -5.36 -5.87
N LEU A 75 26.23 -4.29 -5.53
CA LEU A 75 26.73 -4.08 -4.17
C LEU A 75 25.57 -3.84 -3.18
N ARG A 76 24.56 -3.04 -3.57
CA ARG A 76 23.34 -2.85 -2.75
C ARG A 76 22.62 -4.18 -2.48
N ARG A 77 22.53 -5.07 -3.47
CA ARG A 77 21.93 -6.41 -3.29
C ARG A 77 22.74 -7.27 -2.33
N HIS A 78 24.06 -7.28 -2.46
CA HIS A 78 24.92 -8.09 -1.60
C HIS A 78 24.85 -7.66 -0.13
N ILE A 79 24.76 -6.34 0.14
CA ILE A 79 24.54 -5.83 1.51
C ILE A 79 23.23 -6.36 2.10
N VAL A 80 22.14 -6.36 1.32
CA VAL A 80 20.86 -6.90 1.77
C VAL A 80 20.94 -8.41 2.05
N GLU A 81 21.71 -9.17 1.26
CA GLU A 81 21.95 -10.59 1.50
C GLU A 81 22.69 -10.84 2.81
N ILE A 82 23.71 -10.04 3.12
CA ILE A 82 24.45 -10.12 4.39
C ILE A 82 23.51 -9.83 5.57
N ILE A 83 22.74 -8.74 5.50
CA ILE A 83 21.77 -8.39 6.55
C ILE A 83 20.75 -9.53 6.74
N ARG A 84 20.28 -10.14 5.65
CA ARG A 84 19.36 -11.28 5.71
C ARG A 84 19.99 -12.52 6.36
N ALA A 85 21.26 -12.81 6.07
CA ALA A 85 21.97 -13.95 6.66
C ALA A 85 22.21 -13.77 8.17
N LEU A 86 22.41 -12.53 8.62
CA LEU A 86 22.57 -12.19 10.04
C LEU A 86 21.23 -12.20 10.79
N ALA A 87 20.13 -11.80 10.16
CA ALA A 87 18.81 -11.73 10.78
C ALA A 87 18.14 -13.10 11.04
N HIS A 88 18.61 -14.16 10.38
CA HIS A 88 18.06 -15.52 10.47
C HIS A 88 19.06 -16.55 11.03
N ASN A 89 20.08 -16.11 11.77
CA ASN A 89 20.87 -16.94 12.69
C ASN A 89 20.30 -16.87 14.10
#